data_AF-K6Y5C0-F1
#
_entry.id   AF-K6Y5C0-F1
#
_cell.length_a   1.000
_cell.length_b   1.000
_cell.length_c   1.000
_cell.angle_alpha   90.00
_cell.angle_beta   90.00
_cell.angle_gamma   90.00
#
_symmetry.space_group_name_H-M   'P 1'
#
loop_
_entity.id
_entity.type
_entity.pdbx_description
1 polymer ?
#
loop_
_entity_poly.entity_id
_entity_poly.type
_entity_poly.pdbx_seq_one_letter_code
_entity_poly.pdbx_strand_id
1 'polypeptide(L)'
;MTATIIDNFVAPECFQKIHILFKSTDFLLINKPSGLLSLSGKNPLNKDSVHFRLVQVFPTASLVHRLDLGTSGIMLIALNKPVNANLAKQFQLRSVFKTYVSVLAGHVVDDSGQINMPIAKDPLLFPRSKTCGEHGKQAQTNYQVLERLQSPLSTRVRYEPLTGRTHQLRIHSQHIGHPILGCDLYGTQQTHKAANRLMLHAEKLQFDHPVTGKRIMAECACPF
;
A
#
# COMPACT_ATOMS: atom_id res chain seq x y z
N MET A 1 18.49 -27.51 -1.97
CA MET A 1 19.05 -26.34 -2.70
C MET A 1 17.94 -25.32 -2.87
N THR A 2 18.01 -24.17 -2.21
CA THR A 2 17.04 -23.08 -2.41
C THR A 2 17.33 -22.42 -3.74
N ALA A 3 16.41 -22.51 -4.71
CA ALA A 3 16.55 -21.84 -6.00
C ALA A 3 16.78 -20.33 -5.78
N THR A 4 17.83 -19.78 -6.39
CA THR A 4 18.12 -18.34 -6.35
C THR A 4 17.01 -17.60 -7.10
N ILE A 5 16.18 -16.85 -6.37
CA ILE A 5 15.17 -15.99 -7.00
C ILE A 5 15.90 -14.83 -7.68
N ILE A 6 15.90 -14.83 -9.01
CA ILE A 6 16.43 -13.72 -9.82
C ILE A 6 15.31 -12.71 -10.06
N ASP A 7 15.47 -11.49 -9.52
CA ASP A 7 14.54 -10.37 -9.73
C ASP A 7 14.81 -9.67 -11.07
N ASN A 8 14.14 -10.13 -12.12
CA ASN A 8 14.23 -9.54 -13.46
C ASN A 8 13.23 -8.40 -13.68
N PHE A 9 12.41 -8.04 -12.69
CA PHE A 9 11.41 -7.00 -12.86
C PHE A 9 12.06 -5.62 -12.90
N VAL A 10 11.74 -4.85 -13.93
CA VAL A 10 12.08 -3.43 -14.05
C VAL A 10 10.78 -2.64 -14.00
N ALA A 11 10.67 -1.72 -13.04
CA ALA A 11 9.50 -0.87 -12.90
C ALA A 11 9.42 0.08 -14.11
N PRO A 12 8.23 0.29 -14.70
CA PRO A 12 8.04 1.32 -15.71
C PRO A 12 8.44 2.69 -15.17
N GLU A 13 8.97 3.55 -16.05
CA GLU A 13 9.32 4.92 -15.66
C GLU A 13 8.08 5.68 -15.17
N CYS A 14 8.24 6.43 -14.07
CA CYS A 14 7.16 7.23 -13.49
C CYS A 14 7.48 8.72 -13.67
N PHE A 15 6.79 9.41 -14.56
CA PHE A 15 7.02 10.86 -14.76
C PHE A 15 6.27 11.76 -13.76
N GLN A 16 5.40 11.19 -12.92
CA GLN A 16 4.60 11.96 -11.97
C GLN A 16 5.46 12.47 -10.81
N LYS A 17 5.16 13.68 -10.33
CA LYS A 17 5.83 14.28 -9.16
C LYS A 17 5.24 13.73 -7.86
N ILE A 18 6.03 13.78 -6.79
CA ILE A 18 5.55 13.55 -5.43
C ILE A 18 4.94 14.86 -4.93
N HIS A 19 3.67 14.84 -4.53
CA HIS A 19 3.04 16.01 -3.93
C HIS A 19 3.25 16.00 -2.42
N ILE A 20 3.80 17.08 -1.86
CA ILE A 20 3.93 17.25 -0.40
C ILE A 20 2.59 17.79 0.12
N LEU A 21 1.91 17.01 0.95
CA LEU A 21 0.64 17.38 1.59
C LEU A 21 0.89 18.19 2.86
N PHE A 22 1.95 17.85 3.59
CA PHE A 22 2.35 18.55 4.81
C PHE A 22 3.86 18.44 4.99
N LYS A 23 4.46 19.52 5.50
CA LYS A 23 5.88 19.59 5.83
C LYS A 23 6.06 20.22 7.21
N SER A 24 6.87 19.56 8.04
CA SER A 24 7.40 20.10 9.30
C SER A 24 8.91 19.90 9.36
N THR A 25 9.51 20.20 10.52
CA THR A 25 10.90 19.83 10.83
C THR A 25 11.08 18.33 11.10
N ASP A 26 10.02 17.65 11.51
CA ASP A 26 10.08 16.27 12.01
C ASP A 26 9.71 15.23 10.96
N PHE A 27 8.69 15.52 10.15
CA PHE A 27 8.14 14.58 9.17
C PHE A 27 7.51 15.29 7.97
N LEU A 28 7.33 14.53 6.88
CA LEU A 28 6.52 14.88 5.72
C LEU A 28 5.30 13.96 5.63
N LEU A 29 4.18 14.50 5.18
CA LEU A 29 3.11 13.72 4.56
C LEU A 29 3.14 14.01 3.07
N ILE A 30 3.17 12.95 2.26
CA ILE A 30 3.20 13.04 0.81
C ILE A 30 2.02 12.28 0.22
N ASN A 31 1.60 12.65 -0.99
CA ASN A 31 0.80 11.81 -1.87
C ASN A 31 1.75 11.12 -2.85
N LYS A 32 1.95 9.80 -2.68
CA LYS A 32 2.72 8.98 -3.61
C LYS A 32 1.89 8.72 -4.87
N PRO A 33 2.40 9.00 -6.09
CA PRO A 33 1.74 8.58 -7.32
C PRO A 33 1.76 7.05 -7.49
N SER A 34 0.82 6.50 -8.27
CA SER A 34 0.91 5.10 -8.71
C SER A 34 2.05 4.94 -9.71
N GLY A 35 2.71 3.78 -9.70
CA GLY A 35 3.83 3.48 -10.59
C GLY A 35 5.19 3.96 -10.05
N LEU A 36 5.24 4.64 -8.90
CA LEU A 36 6.50 4.97 -8.24
C LEU A 36 6.79 4.00 -7.09
N LEU A 37 7.99 3.42 -7.05
CA LEU A 37 8.43 2.60 -5.93
C LEU A 37 8.47 3.42 -4.63
N SER A 38 8.12 2.83 -3.49
CA SER A 38 8.37 3.50 -2.20
C SER A 38 9.87 3.57 -1.89
N LEU A 39 10.57 2.45 -2.08
CA LEU A 39 12.01 2.30 -1.91
C LEU A 39 12.58 1.65 -3.18
N SER A 40 13.79 2.04 -3.57
CA SER A 40 14.50 1.44 -4.71
C SER A 40 14.53 -0.10 -4.61
N GLY A 41 14.37 -0.75 -5.76
CA GLY A 41 14.31 -2.21 -5.88
C GLY A 41 15.68 -2.87 -5.75
N LYS A 42 15.69 -4.20 -5.72
CA LYS A 42 16.93 -4.98 -5.73
C LYS A 42 17.60 -4.96 -7.10
N ASN A 43 16.81 -5.00 -8.16
CA ASN A 43 17.31 -4.82 -9.52
C ASN A 43 17.97 -3.42 -9.64
N PRO A 44 19.24 -3.31 -10.06
CA PRO A 44 19.95 -2.03 -10.15
C PRO A 44 19.33 -0.99 -11.08
N LEU A 45 18.43 -1.39 -11.98
CA LEU A 45 17.66 -0.47 -12.84
C LEU A 45 16.51 0.21 -12.08
N ASN A 46 16.04 -0.39 -10.98
CA ASN A 46 14.94 0.13 -10.16
C ASN A 46 15.40 1.14 -9.10
N LYS A 47 16.16 2.15 -9.51
CA LYS A 47 16.67 3.19 -8.59
C LYS A 47 15.60 4.19 -8.20
N ASP A 48 14.79 4.61 -9.16
CA ASP A 48 13.81 5.66 -8.94
C ASP A 48 12.71 5.22 -7.96
N SER A 49 12.50 6.04 -6.93
CA SER A 49 11.57 5.76 -5.84
C SER A 49 11.24 7.04 -5.05
N VAL A 50 10.22 6.97 -4.20
CA VAL A 50 9.90 8.02 -3.23
C VAL A 50 11.13 8.40 -2.42
N HIS A 51 11.78 7.41 -1.80
CA HIS A 51 12.99 7.66 -1.02
C HIS A 51 14.08 8.32 -1.86
N PHE A 52 14.40 7.75 -3.03
CA PHE A 52 15.45 8.26 -3.91
C PHE A 52 15.25 9.73 -4.30
N ARG A 53 14.00 10.11 -4.63
CA ARG A 53 13.66 11.49 -4.99
C ARG A 53 13.67 12.43 -3.79
N LEU A 54 13.13 11.99 -2.65
CA LEU A 54 13.04 12.85 -1.46
C LEU A 54 14.41 13.15 -0.87
N VAL A 55 15.36 12.21 -0.85
CA VAL A 55 16.70 12.46 -0.28
C VAL A 55 17.52 13.50 -1.04
N GLN A 56 17.17 13.81 -2.30
CA GLN A 56 17.79 14.90 -3.05
C GLN A 56 17.44 16.28 -2.46
N VAL A 57 16.28 16.40 -1.81
CA VAL A 57 15.77 17.65 -1.22
C VAL A 57 15.81 17.63 0.31
N PHE A 58 15.64 16.45 0.89
CA PHE A 58 15.61 16.18 2.33
C PHE A 58 16.60 15.05 2.64
N PRO A 59 17.91 15.33 2.77
CA PRO A 59 18.94 14.29 2.85
C PRO A 59 18.77 13.26 3.97
N THR A 60 18.06 13.63 5.04
CA THR A 60 17.77 12.79 6.21
C THR A 60 16.41 12.07 6.13
N ALA A 61 15.67 12.22 5.03
CA ALA A 61 14.39 11.57 4.82
C ALA A 61 14.55 10.05 4.86
N SER A 62 13.70 9.38 5.65
CA SER A 62 13.72 7.94 5.82
C SER A 62 12.30 7.38 5.90
N LEU A 63 12.11 6.18 5.35
CA LEU A 63 10.82 5.52 5.33
C LEU A 63 10.55 4.79 6.65
N VAL A 64 9.34 4.94 7.17
CA VAL A 64 8.84 4.19 8.34
C VAL A 64 7.85 3.09 7.93
N HIS A 65 7.29 3.22 6.73
CA HIS A 65 6.36 2.28 6.10
C HIS A 65 6.45 2.43 4.57
N ARG A 66 5.75 1.58 3.83
CA ARG A 66 5.80 1.56 2.36
C ARG A 66 4.43 1.30 1.77
N LEU A 67 4.18 1.85 0.59
CA LEU A 67 3.09 1.45 -0.31
C LEU A 67 3.64 0.63 -1.48
N ASP A 68 2.80 -0.24 -2.04
CA ASP A 68 3.15 -1.00 -3.24
C ASP A 68 3.37 -0.06 -4.44
N LEU A 69 4.09 -0.53 -5.46
CA LEU A 69 4.37 0.20 -6.70
C LEU A 69 3.10 0.85 -7.28
N GLY A 70 2.05 0.05 -7.53
CA GLY A 70 0.79 0.52 -8.09
C GLY A 70 -0.16 1.22 -7.10
N THR A 71 0.11 1.17 -5.79
CA THR A 71 -0.74 1.88 -4.81
C THR A 71 -0.40 3.35 -4.82
N SER A 72 -1.38 4.25 -4.83
CA SER A 72 -1.15 5.69 -4.63
C SER A 72 -1.63 6.16 -3.26
N GLY A 73 -1.35 7.41 -2.90
CA GLY A 73 -1.93 8.06 -1.73
C GLY A 73 -0.96 8.36 -0.61
N ILE A 74 -1.50 8.59 0.57
CA ILE A 74 -0.79 9.21 1.68
C ILE A 74 0.36 8.32 2.21
N MET A 75 1.52 8.94 2.40
CA MET A 75 2.66 8.33 3.09
C MET A 75 3.29 9.30 4.08
N LEU A 76 3.55 8.80 5.28
CA LEU A 76 4.38 9.44 6.30
C LEU A 76 5.87 9.14 6.11
N ILE A 77 6.69 10.18 6.12
CA ILE A 77 8.16 10.13 5.96
C ILE A 77 8.81 10.81 7.15
N ALA A 78 9.75 10.15 7.82
CA ALA A 78 10.51 10.76 8.90
C ALA A 78 11.67 11.60 8.33
N LEU A 79 11.92 12.78 8.91
CA LEU A 79 13.01 13.66 8.49
C LEU A 79 14.24 13.59 9.41
N ASN A 80 14.20 12.79 10.47
CA ASN A 80 15.36 12.55 11.33
C ASN A 80 15.26 11.18 12.03
N LYS A 81 16.40 10.70 12.57
CA LYS A 81 16.51 9.37 13.18
C LYS A 81 15.63 9.18 14.43
N PRO A 82 15.57 10.12 15.39
CA PRO A 82 14.65 10.00 16.53
C PRO A 82 13.18 9.88 16.10
N VAL A 83 12.73 10.71 15.15
CA VAL A 83 11.37 10.65 14.61
C VAL A 83 11.12 9.33 13.90
N ASN A 84 12.06 8.83 13.10
CA ASN A 84 11.93 7.52 12.45
C ASN A 84 11.72 6.41 13.48
N ALA A 85 12.56 6.37 14.53
CA ALA A 85 12.45 5.36 15.59
C ALA A 85 11.09 5.41 16.31
N ASN A 86 10.60 6.61 16.63
CA ASN A 86 9.29 6.79 17.25
C ASN A 86 8.15 6.30 16.34
N LEU A 87 8.11 6.77 15.10
CA LEU A 87 7.06 6.40 14.14
C LEU A 87 7.10 4.91 13.80
N ALA A 88 8.28 4.33 13.61
CA ALA A 88 8.45 2.89 13.40
C ALA A 88 7.88 2.09 14.58
N LYS A 89 8.10 2.54 15.82
CA LYS A 89 7.50 1.95 17.03
C LYS A 89 5.97 2.06 16.99
N GLN A 90 5.38 3.18 16.57
CA GLN A 90 3.92 3.31 16.44
C GLN A 90 3.35 2.30 15.42
N PHE A 91 4.02 2.11 14.27
CA PHE A 91 3.63 1.08 13.30
C PHE A 91 3.75 -0.33 13.87
N GLN A 92 4.82 -0.61 14.62
CA GLN A 92 5.03 -1.90 15.29
C GLN A 92 3.95 -2.20 16.34
N LEU A 93 3.57 -1.18 17.12
CA LEU A 93 2.51 -1.25 18.13
C LEU A 93 1.10 -1.19 17.53
N ARG A 94 0.98 -1.00 16.21
CA ARG A 94 -0.31 -0.86 15.49
C ARG A 94 -1.17 0.30 16.00
N SER A 95 -0.56 1.35 16.54
CA SER A 95 -1.26 2.57 16.94
C SER A 95 -1.51 3.54 15.76
N VAL A 96 -0.94 3.24 14.59
CA VAL A 96 -1.18 3.96 13.34
C VAL A 96 -2.38 3.35 12.61
N PHE A 97 -3.44 4.15 12.45
CA PHE A 97 -4.64 3.76 11.70
C PHE A 97 -4.50 4.17 10.24
N LYS A 98 -4.82 3.25 9.33
CA LYS A 98 -4.74 3.47 7.89
C LYS A 98 -6.10 3.16 7.29
N THR A 99 -6.56 4.01 6.39
CA THR A 99 -7.77 3.80 5.61
C THR A 99 -7.42 3.86 4.14
N TYR A 100 -7.88 2.87 3.38
CA TYR A 100 -7.70 2.79 1.94
C TYR A 100 -9.03 2.79 1.23
N VAL A 101 -9.06 3.29 0.00
CA VAL A 101 -10.19 3.14 -0.92
C VAL A 101 -9.74 2.30 -2.10
N SER A 102 -10.61 1.40 -2.54
CA SER A 102 -10.33 0.46 -3.62
C SER A 102 -11.57 0.21 -4.48
N VAL A 103 -11.37 -0.19 -5.74
CA VAL A 103 -12.44 -0.67 -6.63
C VAL A 103 -12.19 -2.14 -6.96
N LEU A 104 -13.13 -3.00 -6.59
CA LEU A 104 -13.07 -4.45 -6.76
C LEU A 104 -13.89 -4.91 -7.96
N ALA A 105 -13.50 -6.03 -8.56
CA ALA A 105 -14.31 -6.68 -9.60
C ALA A 105 -15.60 -7.29 -9.02
N GLY A 106 -16.73 -7.08 -9.71
CA GLY A 106 -18.03 -7.62 -9.32
C GLY A 106 -18.67 -6.91 -8.14
N HIS A 107 -19.83 -7.42 -7.70
CA HIS A 107 -20.56 -6.93 -6.54
C HIS A 107 -20.23 -7.77 -5.31
N VAL A 108 -19.60 -7.14 -4.32
CA VAL A 108 -19.45 -7.74 -2.98
C VAL A 108 -20.84 -7.81 -2.35
N VAL A 109 -21.25 -9.00 -1.92
CA VAL A 109 -22.60 -9.23 -1.41
C VAL A 109 -22.81 -8.51 -0.08
N ASP A 110 -21.92 -8.70 0.88
CA ASP A 110 -22.03 -8.10 2.21
C ASP A 110 -21.58 -6.62 2.21
N ASP A 111 -22.28 -5.77 2.96
CA ASP A 111 -21.96 -4.34 3.06
C ASP A 111 -20.70 -4.06 3.90
N SER A 112 -20.28 -5.02 4.73
CA SER A 112 -19.04 -4.93 5.49
C SER A 112 -18.60 -6.31 5.94
N GLY A 113 -17.32 -6.42 6.33
CA GLY A 113 -16.81 -7.66 6.89
C GLY A 113 -15.36 -7.56 7.31
N GLN A 114 -14.83 -8.70 7.73
CA GLN A 114 -13.44 -8.84 8.16
C GLN A 114 -12.81 -10.03 7.45
N ILE A 115 -11.63 -9.81 6.87
CA ILE A 115 -10.86 -10.82 6.16
C ILE A 115 -9.67 -11.20 7.04
N ASN A 116 -9.66 -12.45 7.52
CA ASN A 116 -8.66 -13.00 8.43
C ASN A 116 -7.93 -14.15 7.74
N MET A 117 -6.91 -13.81 6.95
CA MET A 117 -6.14 -14.82 6.21
C MET A 117 -4.64 -14.56 6.35
N PRO A 118 -3.86 -15.51 6.89
CA PRO A 118 -2.41 -15.37 7.01
C PRO A 118 -1.72 -15.34 5.66
N ILE A 119 -0.68 -14.51 5.53
CA ILE A 119 0.04 -14.27 4.26
C ILE A 119 1.52 -14.65 4.40
N ALA A 120 2.03 -15.39 3.42
CA ALA A 120 3.43 -15.73 3.26
C ALA A 120 3.96 -15.26 1.89
N LYS A 121 5.28 -15.12 1.76
CA LYS A 121 5.91 -14.93 0.44
C LYS A 121 5.68 -16.17 -0.42
N ASP A 122 5.52 -15.97 -1.72
CA ASP A 122 5.52 -17.09 -2.67
C ASP A 122 6.96 -17.34 -3.15
N PRO A 123 7.61 -18.46 -2.78
CA PRO A 123 8.97 -18.74 -3.21
C PRO A 123 9.06 -19.11 -4.69
N LEU A 124 7.96 -19.53 -5.32
CA LEU A 124 7.94 -19.95 -6.72
C LEU A 124 7.66 -18.77 -7.66
N LEU A 125 6.92 -17.77 -7.19
CA LEU A 125 6.43 -16.66 -8.00
C LEU A 125 6.78 -15.31 -7.38
N PHE A 126 8.06 -14.95 -7.34
CA PHE A 126 8.45 -13.60 -6.93
C PHE A 126 7.93 -12.55 -7.94
N PRO A 127 7.40 -11.38 -7.51
CA PRO A 127 7.30 -10.84 -6.15
C PRO A 127 5.98 -11.16 -5.41
N ARG A 128 5.23 -12.17 -5.85
CA ARG A 128 3.93 -12.51 -5.26
C ARG A 128 4.06 -12.98 -3.82
N SER A 129 2.96 -12.82 -3.10
CA SER A 129 2.71 -13.42 -1.80
C SER A 129 1.40 -14.20 -1.90
N LYS A 130 1.17 -15.17 -1.02
CA LYS A 130 0.01 -16.05 -1.05
C LYS A 130 -0.57 -16.24 0.34
N THR A 131 -1.82 -16.66 0.41
CA THR A 131 -2.42 -17.15 1.65
C THR A 131 -1.75 -18.46 2.05
N CYS A 132 -1.42 -18.63 3.32
CA CYS A 132 -0.75 -19.84 3.83
C CYS A 132 -1.09 -20.05 5.30
N GLY A 133 -1.88 -21.08 5.62
CA GLY A 133 -2.30 -21.34 7.01
C GLY A 133 -1.16 -21.75 7.94
N GLU A 134 -0.23 -22.58 7.45
CA GLU A 134 0.82 -23.20 8.27
C GLU A 134 1.96 -22.24 8.64
N HIS A 135 2.40 -21.42 7.68
CA HIS A 135 3.59 -20.56 7.82
C HIS A 135 3.33 -19.09 7.49
N GLY A 136 2.07 -18.73 7.21
CA GLY A 136 1.68 -17.36 6.94
C GLY A 136 1.74 -16.50 8.20
N LYS A 137 2.14 -15.24 8.02
CA LYS A 137 2.01 -14.25 9.07
C LYS A 137 0.56 -13.79 9.13
N GLN A 138 -0.03 -13.81 10.32
CA GLN A 138 -1.39 -13.33 10.55
C GLN A 138 -1.60 -11.95 9.91
N ALA A 139 -2.71 -11.84 9.17
CA ALA A 139 -3.12 -10.64 8.48
C ALA A 139 -4.64 -10.45 8.56
N GLN A 140 -5.05 -9.24 8.95
CA GLN A 140 -6.43 -8.89 9.23
C GLN A 140 -6.77 -7.54 8.60
N THR A 141 -7.90 -7.52 7.89
CA THR A 141 -8.42 -6.35 7.17
C THR A 141 -9.90 -6.24 7.43
N ASN A 142 -10.37 -5.09 7.94
CA ASN A 142 -11.79 -4.76 7.90
C ASN A 142 -12.10 -4.09 6.56
N TYR A 143 -13.30 -4.31 6.05
CA TYR A 143 -13.79 -3.63 4.86
C TYR A 143 -15.23 -3.18 5.01
N GLN A 144 -15.58 -2.13 4.28
CA GLN A 144 -16.94 -1.61 4.15
C GLN A 144 -17.19 -1.25 2.69
N VAL A 145 -18.31 -1.72 2.13
CA VAL A 145 -18.79 -1.32 0.82
C VAL A 145 -19.25 0.13 0.89
N LEU A 146 -18.73 0.94 -0.03
CA LEU A 146 -19.15 2.33 -0.21
C LEU A 146 -20.21 2.44 -1.30
N GLU A 147 -20.03 1.69 -2.39
CA GLU A 147 -20.88 1.78 -3.57
C GLU A 147 -20.73 0.52 -4.43
N ARG A 148 -21.82 0.08 -5.07
CA ARG A 148 -21.84 -0.97 -6.10
C ARG A 148 -22.14 -0.33 -7.46
N LEU A 149 -21.20 -0.46 -8.40
CA LEU A 149 -21.21 0.18 -9.72
C LEU A 149 -21.65 -0.83 -10.79
N GLN A 150 -22.34 -0.35 -11.84
CA GLN A 150 -22.97 -1.22 -12.84
C GLN A 150 -22.18 -1.37 -14.16
N SER A 151 -21.22 -0.48 -14.47
CA SER A 151 -20.54 -0.48 -15.77
C SER A 151 -19.07 -0.05 -15.65
N PRO A 152 -18.13 -1.00 -15.50
CA PRO A 152 -18.34 -2.44 -15.33
C PRO A 152 -18.89 -2.78 -13.93
N LEU A 153 -19.45 -3.99 -13.78
CA LEU A 153 -19.82 -4.52 -12.47
C LEU A 153 -18.62 -4.49 -11.52
N SER A 154 -18.69 -3.63 -10.52
CA SER A 154 -17.60 -3.40 -9.58
C SER A 154 -18.10 -2.85 -8.26
N THR A 155 -17.28 -2.91 -7.22
CA THR A 155 -17.61 -2.42 -5.88
C THR A 155 -16.53 -1.49 -5.38
N ARG A 156 -16.90 -0.27 -5.01
CA ARG A 156 -16.02 0.64 -4.28
C ARG A 156 -16.07 0.27 -2.81
N VAL A 157 -14.90 0.03 -2.22
CA VAL A 157 -14.78 -0.39 -0.82
C VAL A 157 -13.78 0.49 -0.09
N ARG A 158 -14.05 0.70 1.20
CA ARG A 158 -13.09 1.20 2.17
C ARG A 158 -12.45 0.01 2.87
N TYR A 159 -11.12 0.05 3.03
CA TYR A 159 -10.36 -0.92 3.83
C TYR A 159 -9.69 -0.27 5.02
N GLU A 160 -9.66 -1.00 6.13
CA GLU A 160 -8.91 -0.66 7.35
C GLU A 160 -8.03 -1.86 7.74
N PRO A 161 -6.79 -1.93 7.23
CA PRO A 161 -5.89 -3.03 7.55
C PRO A 161 -5.29 -2.88 8.95
N LEU A 162 -5.65 -3.79 9.86
CA LEU A 162 -5.10 -3.85 11.22
C LEU A 162 -3.64 -4.30 11.23
N THR A 163 -3.25 -5.08 10.22
CA THR A 163 -1.85 -5.46 9.95
C THR A 163 -1.29 -4.75 8.72
N GLY A 164 -0.03 -5.01 8.36
CA GLY A 164 0.62 -4.41 7.19
C GLY A 164 1.49 -5.41 6.47
N ARG A 165 0.91 -6.52 5.99
CA ARG A 165 1.65 -7.52 5.22
C ARG A 165 1.79 -7.08 3.76
N THR A 166 2.87 -7.51 3.11
CA THR A 166 3.11 -7.26 1.69
C THR A 166 1.88 -7.68 0.88
N HIS A 167 1.36 -6.78 0.04
CA HIS A 167 0.22 -7.03 -0.83
C HIS A 167 -1.09 -7.42 -0.09
N GLN A 168 -1.21 -7.16 1.21
CA GLN A 168 -2.31 -7.67 2.05
C GLN A 168 -3.70 -7.41 1.47
N LEU A 169 -4.02 -6.14 1.17
CA LEU A 169 -5.34 -5.77 0.64
C LEU A 169 -5.63 -6.44 -0.70
N ARG A 170 -4.62 -6.56 -1.57
CA ARG A 170 -4.75 -7.17 -2.90
C ARG A 170 -5.03 -8.68 -2.80
N ILE A 171 -4.31 -9.37 -1.92
CA ILE A 171 -4.49 -10.81 -1.67
C ILE A 171 -5.81 -11.09 -0.97
N HIS A 172 -6.17 -10.28 0.03
CA HIS A 172 -7.45 -10.39 0.73
C HIS A 172 -8.63 -10.17 -0.22
N SER A 173 -8.55 -9.18 -1.10
CA SER A 173 -9.56 -8.93 -2.14
C SER A 173 -9.70 -10.12 -3.09
N GLN A 174 -8.57 -10.68 -3.55
CA GLN A 174 -8.57 -11.90 -4.38
C GLN A 174 -9.19 -13.09 -3.62
N HIS A 175 -8.85 -13.25 -2.33
CA HIS A 175 -9.31 -14.37 -1.52
C HIS A 175 -10.83 -14.39 -1.35
N ILE A 176 -11.46 -13.23 -1.21
CA ILE A 176 -12.94 -13.13 -1.15
C ILE A 176 -13.60 -13.18 -2.54
N GLY A 177 -12.85 -13.48 -3.61
CA GLY A 177 -13.38 -13.60 -4.98
C GLY A 177 -13.50 -12.28 -5.75
N HIS A 178 -13.12 -11.15 -5.16
CA HIS A 178 -13.30 -9.82 -5.72
C HIS A 178 -11.96 -9.09 -5.87
N PRO A 179 -11.08 -9.50 -6.81
CA PRO A 179 -9.77 -8.88 -6.97
C PRO A 179 -9.88 -7.39 -7.33
N ILE A 180 -8.90 -6.59 -6.86
CA ILE A 180 -8.82 -5.16 -7.15
C ILE A 180 -8.64 -4.95 -8.66
N LEU A 181 -9.42 -4.04 -9.26
CA LEU A 181 -9.27 -3.68 -10.68
C LEU A 181 -7.89 -3.09 -10.96
N GLY A 182 -7.30 -3.45 -12.11
CA GLY A 182 -5.94 -3.04 -12.48
C GLY A 182 -4.84 -3.71 -11.66
N CYS A 183 -5.16 -4.75 -10.86
CA CYS A 183 -4.16 -5.54 -10.16
C CYS A 183 -3.48 -6.51 -11.13
N ASP A 184 -2.21 -6.24 -11.40
CA ASP A 184 -1.27 -7.03 -12.21
C ASP A 184 -0.99 -8.43 -11.64
N LEU A 185 -0.90 -8.55 -10.31
CA LEU A 185 -0.55 -9.80 -9.65
C LEU A 185 -1.83 -10.63 -9.37
N TYR A 186 -2.77 -10.11 -8.59
CA TYR A 186 -3.79 -10.94 -7.92
C TYR A 186 -5.16 -10.93 -8.62
N GLY A 187 -5.19 -10.76 -9.93
CA GLY A 187 -6.42 -10.75 -10.74
C GLY A 187 -6.34 -11.67 -11.96
N THR A 188 -7.37 -11.62 -12.80
CA THR A 188 -7.35 -12.21 -14.14
C THR A 188 -6.87 -11.17 -15.16
N GLN A 189 -6.59 -11.61 -16.40
CA GLN A 189 -6.25 -10.67 -17.48
C GLN A 189 -7.36 -9.64 -17.71
N GLN A 190 -8.63 -10.04 -17.55
CA GLN A 190 -9.78 -9.15 -17.67
C GLN A 190 -9.80 -8.10 -16.55
N THR A 191 -9.65 -8.50 -15.29
CA THR A 191 -9.68 -7.53 -14.17
C THR A 191 -8.46 -6.62 -14.16
N HIS A 192 -7.31 -7.09 -14.65
CA HIS A 192 -6.12 -6.27 -14.84
C HIS A 192 -6.32 -5.22 -15.94
N LYS A 193 -6.91 -5.58 -17.09
CA LYS A 193 -7.19 -4.64 -18.18
C LYS A 193 -8.37 -3.70 -17.92
N ALA A 194 -9.20 -3.98 -16.91
CA ALA A 194 -10.37 -3.17 -16.57
C ALA A 194 -10.02 -1.80 -15.97
N ALA A 195 -8.76 -1.56 -15.60
CA ALA A 195 -8.28 -0.24 -15.17
C ALA A 195 -6.82 -0.03 -15.60
N ASN A 196 -6.45 1.20 -15.93
CA ASN A 196 -5.09 1.54 -16.38
C ASN A 196 -4.03 1.51 -15.26
N ARG A 197 -4.46 1.28 -14.02
CA ARG A 197 -3.61 1.22 -12.83
C ARG A 197 -4.29 0.40 -11.75
N LEU A 198 -3.53 -0.01 -10.73
CA LEU A 198 -4.10 -0.58 -9.52
C LEU A 198 -5.04 0.43 -8.84
N MET A 199 -6.32 0.07 -8.75
CA MET A 199 -7.37 0.86 -8.11
C MET A 199 -7.33 0.69 -6.59
N LEU A 200 -6.18 1.03 -5.99
CA LEU A 200 -5.95 1.04 -4.55
C LEU A 200 -5.27 2.35 -4.14
N HIS A 201 -5.88 3.06 -3.20
CA HIS A 201 -5.43 4.35 -2.71
C HIS A 201 -5.36 4.38 -1.19
N ALA A 202 -4.23 4.80 -0.62
CA ALA A 202 -4.11 5.15 0.79
C ALA A 202 -4.76 6.52 1.01
N GLU A 203 -5.99 6.54 1.53
CA GLU A 203 -6.79 7.76 1.65
C GLU A 203 -6.50 8.49 2.96
N LYS A 204 -6.46 7.78 4.09
CA LYS A 204 -6.29 8.40 5.41
C LYS A 204 -5.21 7.73 6.23
N LEU A 205 -4.52 8.53 7.03
CA LEU A 205 -3.53 8.09 7.98
C LEU A 205 -3.71 8.83 9.31
N GLN A 206 -3.75 8.10 10.41
CA GLN A 206 -3.81 8.67 11.76
C GLN A 206 -2.68 8.12 12.60
N PHE A 207 -1.94 9.02 13.25
CA PHE A 207 -0.77 8.69 14.06
C PHE A 207 -0.55 9.77 15.12
N ASP A 208 0.28 9.49 16.13
CA ASP A 208 0.62 10.49 17.14
C ASP A 208 1.86 11.27 16.68
N HIS A 209 1.81 12.59 16.80
CA HIS A 209 2.94 13.45 16.47
C HIS A 209 4.18 12.99 17.27
N PRO A 210 5.33 12.69 16.61
CA PRO A 210 6.46 12.00 17.25
C PRO A 210 7.10 12.78 18.40
N VAL A 211 7.01 14.12 18.37
CA VAL A 211 7.49 15.02 19.44
C VAL A 211 6.39 15.39 20.44
N THR A 212 5.25 15.92 19.97
CA THR A 212 4.23 16.50 20.87
C THR A 212 3.21 15.49 21.41
N GLY A 213 3.15 14.28 20.85
CA GLY A 213 2.15 13.26 21.22
C GLY A 213 0.72 13.57 20.77
N LYS A 214 0.45 14.72 20.16
CA LYS A 214 -0.89 15.08 19.67
C LYS A 214 -1.30 14.16 18.51
N ARG A 215 -2.55 13.70 18.53
CA ARG A 215 -3.13 12.91 17.43
C ARG A 215 -3.20 13.75 16.16
N ILE A 216 -2.63 13.24 15.07
CA ILE A 216 -2.73 13.79 13.72
C ILE A 216 -3.65 12.90 12.90
N MET A 217 -4.56 13.52 12.15
CA MET A 217 -5.35 12.90 11.09
C MET A 217 -5.00 13.60 9.79
N ALA A 218 -4.57 12.82 8.80
CA ALA A 218 -4.23 13.33 7.49
C ALA A 218 -4.98 12.56 6.41
N GLU A 219 -5.39 13.29 5.38
CA GLU A 219 -6.23 12.77 4.30
C GLU A 219 -5.62 13.12 2.93
N CYS A 220 -5.85 12.24 1.98
CA CYS A 220 -5.50 12.38 0.58
C CYS A 220 -6.67 11.81 -0.22
N ALA A 221 -7.44 12.67 -0.88
CA ALA A 221 -8.65 12.26 -1.57
C ALA A 221 -8.35 11.18 -2.63
N CYS A 222 -9.18 10.13 -2.65
CA CYS A 222 -9.08 9.07 -3.64
C CYS A 222 -9.33 9.63 -5.05
N PRO A 223 -8.42 9.42 -6.03
CA PRO A 223 -8.53 10.01 -7.36
C PRO A 223 -9.46 9.23 -8.31
N PHE A 224 -10.23 8.27 -7.79
CA PHE A 224 -11.13 7.41 -8.54
C PHE A 224 -12.33 6.99 -7.68
#